data_AF-A0A925QKU6-F1
#
_entry.id   AF-A0A925QKU6-F1
#
_cell.length_a   1.000
_cell.length_b   1.000
_cell.length_c   1.000
_cell.angle_alpha   90.00
_cell.angle_beta   90.00
_cell.angle_gamma   90.00
#
_symmetry.space_group_name_H-M   'P 1'
#
loop_
_entity.id
_entity.type
_entity.pdbx_description
1 polymer ?
#
loop_
_entity_poly.entity_id
_entity_poly.type
_entity_poly.pdbx_seq_one_letter_code
_entity_poly.pdbx_strand_id
1 'polypeptide(L)'
;MSAVFSRREFLGSAAAAGSLVVGFHVPALAQGTAAASSPELNAWVVVQPDEKVIIRIARSEMGQGSLTGLAQLVAEELECDWARVTTEYPTPGQNLARNRAWGNFSTGGSRGIRESQDYVRKGGAAARMMLVQAAADEWKVPVAECKVDKGSISHAGSNRSTTYGKVTAAAAKLTPPAATAVVLKDPKDWKLAGQRLARLDTVAKTTGAQVYGTDLKMPGLLNAAIKDCPVFGGKVKSFNAAAVASRPGVKKVVAVGDSAVAVVADTWWHAKKALDALPIEWDLGPHAAVQQADIVATLKAGLTAEQAVVGNSNGDAKAALAGAARKVEAVYSYPFQNHATMEVMNATSRFTPERCEVWTPTQNGEAALAATAEASGLPPAKCEVYKIHLGGGFGRRGATHDWVRQAVMIAKDMPGTPVKLTWSREEDMTHGRYHPITQCKLSAGLDAQGQLTGLHMRISGQSILAGVAPQNIQGGKDPVVFQGLNAPGPEASI
;
A
#
# COMPACT_ATOMS: atom_id res chain seq x y z
N MET A 1 -29.06 -56.12 -6.27
CA MET A 1 -29.58 -55.68 -4.96
C MET A 1 -28.82 -54.43 -4.58
N SER A 2 -29.51 -53.30 -4.49
CA SER A 2 -28.91 -51.99 -4.21
C SER A 2 -28.64 -51.86 -2.72
N ALA A 3 -27.36 -51.75 -2.33
CA ALA A 3 -26.99 -51.42 -0.96
C ALA A 3 -26.98 -49.90 -0.79
N VAL A 4 -27.83 -49.40 0.10
CA VAL A 4 -27.91 -48.00 0.50
C VAL A 4 -26.89 -47.79 1.62
N PHE A 5 -25.82 -47.02 1.37
CA PHE A 5 -24.90 -46.62 2.43
C PHE A 5 -25.48 -45.47 3.25
N SER A 6 -25.40 -45.58 4.58
CA SER A 6 -25.85 -44.51 5.47
C SER A 6 -24.76 -43.43 5.60
N ARG A 7 -25.18 -42.17 5.80
CA ARG A 7 -24.27 -41.01 6.02
C ARG A 7 -23.27 -41.21 7.17
N ARG A 8 -23.54 -42.12 8.09
CA ARG A 8 -22.69 -42.38 9.27
C ARG A 8 -21.55 -43.37 8.96
N GLU A 9 -21.71 -44.24 7.97
CA GLU A 9 -20.64 -45.15 7.51
C GLU A 9 -19.64 -44.45 6.59
N PHE A 10 -20.08 -43.49 5.77
CA PHE A 10 -19.18 -42.67 4.95
C PHE A 10 -18.19 -41.82 5.78
N LEU A 11 -18.59 -41.42 6.99
CA LEU A 11 -17.74 -40.67 7.92
C LEU A 11 -16.79 -41.57 8.73
N GLY A 12 -17.05 -42.88 8.80
CA GLY A 12 -16.19 -43.84 9.52
C GLY A 12 -15.00 -44.36 8.70
N SER A 13 -15.11 -44.37 7.37
CA SER A 13 -14.10 -44.95 6.47
C SER A 13 -13.13 -43.93 5.84
N ALA A 14 -13.22 -42.64 6.18
CA ALA A 14 -12.34 -41.59 5.64
C ALA A 14 -11.02 -41.40 6.43
N ALA A 15 -10.68 -42.30 7.35
CA ALA A 15 -9.47 -42.22 8.16
C ALA A 15 -8.20 -42.83 7.51
N ALA A 16 -8.29 -43.42 6.32
CA ALA A 16 -7.14 -44.07 5.67
C ALA A 16 -7.23 -44.08 4.13
N ALA A 17 -7.16 -42.92 3.47
CA ALA A 17 -6.63 -42.76 2.11
C ALA A 17 -6.61 -41.26 1.75
N GLY A 18 -5.52 -40.82 1.14
CA GLY A 18 -5.17 -39.41 0.96
C GLY A 18 -6.27 -38.53 0.38
N SER A 19 -6.67 -37.52 1.15
CA SER A 19 -7.47 -36.41 0.64
C SER A 19 -6.61 -35.54 -0.27
N LEU A 20 -7.04 -35.40 -1.52
CA LEU A 20 -6.66 -34.31 -2.41
C LEU A 20 -6.92 -32.96 -1.69
N VAL A 21 -5.85 -32.36 -1.16
CA VAL A 21 -5.91 -31.02 -0.57
C VAL A 21 -5.95 -30.02 -1.73
N VAL A 22 -7.16 -29.56 -2.08
CA VAL A 22 -7.29 -28.29 -2.80
C VAL A 22 -6.92 -27.19 -1.80
N GLY A 23 -5.65 -26.81 -1.80
CA GLY A 23 -5.10 -25.81 -0.91
C GLY A 23 -5.68 -24.43 -1.20
N PHE A 24 -6.66 -23.99 -0.41
CA PHE A 24 -6.98 -22.58 -0.28
C PHE A 24 -5.88 -21.92 0.57
N HIS A 25 -5.04 -21.11 -0.06
CA HIS A 25 -4.06 -20.28 0.63
C HIS A 25 -4.78 -19.12 1.31
N VAL A 26 -5.13 -19.29 2.59
CA VAL A 26 -5.50 -18.16 3.46
C VAL A 26 -4.19 -17.57 3.98
N PRO A 27 -3.90 -16.26 3.75
CA PRO A 27 -2.75 -15.60 4.36
C PRO A 27 -2.82 -15.82 5.87
N ALA A 28 -1.75 -16.38 6.44
CA ALA A 28 -1.73 -16.98 7.77
C ALA A 28 -2.42 -16.09 8.84
N LEU A 29 -3.53 -16.61 9.39
CA LEU A 29 -4.04 -16.21 10.69
C LEU A 29 -3.04 -16.70 11.74
N ALA A 30 -2.11 -15.83 12.16
CA ALA A 30 -1.27 -16.11 13.31
C ALA A 30 -2.13 -16.03 14.58
N GLN A 31 -2.77 -17.14 14.94
CA GLN A 31 -3.16 -17.39 16.33
C GLN A 31 -1.93 -17.90 17.09
N GLY A 32 -1.69 -17.32 18.26
CA GLY A 32 -0.55 -17.64 19.10
C GLY A 32 -0.55 -19.12 19.50
N THR A 33 0.47 -19.83 19.07
CA THR A 33 0.94 -21.08 19.66
C THR A 33 2.44 -20.94 19.89
N ALA A 34 2.92 -21.55 20.98
CA ALA A 34 4.26 -21.51 21.56
C ALA A 34 5.41 -21.24 20.58
N ALA A 35 6.40 -20.46 21.03
CA ALA A 35 7.63 -20.12 20.31
C ALA A 35 8.39 -21.38 19.85
N ALA A 36 8.01 -21.92 18.69
CA ALA A 36 8.92 -22.67 17.85
C ALA A 36 10.09 -21.73 17.53
N SER A 37 11.32 -22.24 17.60
CA SER A 37 12.52 -21.49 17.20
C SER A 37 12.27 -20.83 15.86
N SER A 38 12.06 -19.51 15.85
CA SER A 38 11.67 -18.81 14.64
C SER A 38 12.80 -18.95 13.63
N PRO A 39 12.56 -19.43 12.39
CA PRO A 39 13.54 -19.44 11.30
C PRO A 39 13.88 -18.02 10.79
N GLU A 40 13.51 -17.00 11.55
CA GLU A 40 13.78 -15.59 11.29
C GLU A 40 15.22 -15.25 11.69
N LEU A 41 16.05 -14.93 10.70
CA LEU A 41 17.43 -14.49 10.93
C LEU A 41 17.45 -13.03 11.38
N ASN A 42 16.61 -12.21 10.76
CA ASN A 42 16.36 -10.83 11.13
C ASN A 42 14.98 -10.39 10.60
N ALA A 43 14.63 -9.12 10.80
CA ALA A 43 13.34 -8.59 10.38
C ALA A 43 13.05 -8.76 8.87
N TRP A 44 14.06 -8.90 8.01
CA TRP A 44 13.88 -8.94 6.54
C TRP A 44 13.93 -10.35 5.95
N VAL A 45 14.71 -11.26 6.54
CA VAL A 45 15.02 -12.57 5.95
C VAL A 45 14.60 -13.70 6.88
N VAL A 46 13.79 -14.61 6.33
CA VAL A 46 13.46 -15.90 6.94
C VAL A 46 13.99 -16.99 6.01
N VAL A 47 14.72 -17.96 6.54
CA VAL A 47 15.15 -19.14 5.78
C VAL A 47 14.57 -20.38 6.46
N GLN A 48 13.71 -21.09 5.73
CA GLN A 48 13.06 -22.31 6.22
C GLN A 48 13.99 -23.53 6.10
N PRO A 49 13.76 -24.59 6.90
CA PRO A 49 14.53 -25.83 6.82
C PRO A 49 14.51 -26.54 5.46
N ASP A 50 13.53 -26.24 4.60
CA ASP A 50 13.40 -26.74 3.23
C ASP A 50 14.11 -25.86 2.17
N GLU A 51 15.00 -24.97 2.64
CA GLU A 51 15.76 -23.99 1.86
C GLU A 51 14.94 -22.85 1.27
N LYS A 52 13.64 -22.73 1.57
CA LYS A 52 12.83 -21.61 1.11
C LYS A 52 13.25 -20.30 1.78
N VAL A 53 13.51 -19.27 0.98
CA VAL A 53 13.92 -17.94 1.44
C VAL A 53 12.73 -16.99 1.31
N ILE A 54 12.21 -16.50 2.42
CA ILE A 54 11.10 -15.53 2.46
C ILE A 54 11.67 -14.16 2.79
N ILE A 55 11.42 -13.20 1.89
CA ILE A 55 11.88 -11.82 2.03
C ILE A 55 10.70 -10.91 2.39
N ARG A 56 10.79 -10.24 3.53
CA ARG A 56 9.77 -9.31 4.02
C ARG A 56 9.96 -7.92 3.42
N ILE A 57 8.95 -7.45 2.68
CA ILE A 57 9.03 -6.18 1.94
C ILE A 57 7.92 -5.23 2.37
N ALA A 58 8.25 -4.08 2.95
CA ALA A 58 7.23 -3.12 3.39
C ALA A 58 6.54 -2.36 2.24
N ARG A 59 7.15 -2.28 1.05
CA ARG A 59 6.58 -1.57 -0.12
C ARG A 59 5.46 -2.39 -0.77
N SER A 60 4.45 -1.72 -1.30
CA SER A 60 3.31 -2.35 -1.99
C SER A 60 3.63 -2.56 -3.47
N GLU A 61 3.16 -3.69 -4.02
CA GLU A 61 3.33 -4.02 -5.43
C GLU A 61 2.06 -3.65 -6.22
N MET A 62 2.23 -2.83 -7.26
CA MET A 62 1.14 -2.20 -8.01
C MET A 62 1.34 -2.30 -9.53
N GLY A 63 2.28 -3.12 -9.99
CA GLY A 63 2.64 -3.28 -11.39
C GLY A 63 4.06 -2.83 -11.71
N GLN A 64 4.72 -2.08 -10.83
CA GLN A 64 6.06 -1.53 -11.06
C GLN A 64 7.21 -2.52 -10.83
N GLY A 65 6.97 -3.65 -10.16
CA GLY A 65 7.99 -4.68 -9.92
C GLY A 65 8.94 -4.39 -8.75
N SER A 66 8.58 -3.45 -7.86
CA SER A 66 9.42 -3.14 -6.70
C SER A 66 9.55 -4.32 -5.75
N LEU A 67 8.53 -5.18 -5.64
CA LEU A 67 8.60 -6.36 -4.78
C LEU A 67 9.67 -7.34 -5.28
N THR A 68 9.71 -7.60 -6.59
CA THR A 68 10.77 -8.42 -7.19
C THR A 68 12.13 -7.74 -7.10
N GLY A 69 12.22 -6.44 -7.41
CA GLY A 69 13.49 -5.71 -7.38
C GLY A 69 14.11 -5.65 -5.97
N LEU A 70 13.30 -5.41 -4.93
CA LEU A 70 13.78 -5.43 -3.54
C LEU A 70 14.19 -6.84 -3.10
N ALA A 71 13.46 -7.87 -3.54
CA ALA A 71 13.83 -9.27 -3.29
C ALA A 71 15.17 -9.61 -3.95
N GLN A 72 15.43 -9.16 -5.19
CA GLN A 72 16.71 -9.37 -5.85
C GLN A 72 17.88 -8.74 -5.08
N LEU A 73 17.70 -7.52 -4.57
CA LEU A 73 18.74 -6.82 -3.80
C LEU A 73 19.07 -7.56 -2.49
N VAL A 74 18.06 -8.10 -1.81
CA VAL A 74 18.27 -8.92 -0.61
C VAL A 74 18.94 -10.24 -0.96
N ALA A 75 18.46 -10.93 -2.00
CA ALA A 75 18.99 -12.23 -2.43
C ALA A 75 20.44 -12.14 -2.95
N GLU A 76 20.79 -11.04 -3.63
CA GLU A 76 22.16 -10.72 -4.03
C GLU A 76 23.09 -10.68 -2.82
N GLU A 77 22.73 -9.91 -1.79
CA GLU A 77 23.51 -9.83 -0.57
C GLU A 77 23.43 -11.11 0.26
N LEU A 78 22.34 -11.86 0.18
CA LEU A 78 22.21 -13.12 0.90
C LEU A 78 23.01 -14.26 0.24
N GLU A 79 23.46 -14.11 -1.01
CA GLU A 79 24.11 -15.17 -1.80
C GLU A 79 23.24 -16.45 -1.90
N CYS A 80 21.91 -16.30 -2.01
CA CYS A 80 20.98 -17.45 -2.08
C CYS A 80 20.52 -17.76 -3.52
N ASP A 81 20.03 -18.99 -3.73
CA ASP A 81 19.40 -19.37 -4.99
C ASP A 81 18.06 -18.61 -5.21
N TRP A 82 17.96 -17.86 -6.31
CA TRP A 82 16.74 -17.14 -6.69
C TRP A 82 15.52 -18.07 -6.82
N ALA A 83 15.73 -19.31 -7.25
CA ALA A 83 14.63 -20.28 -7.39
C ALA A 83 13.96 -20.63 -6.05
N ARG A 84 14.60 -20.32 -4.92
CA ARG A 84 14.09 -20.53 -3.56
C ARG A 84 13.42 -19.29 -2.97
N VAL A 85 13.47 -18.15 -3.65
CA VAL A 85 13.03 -16.87 -3.14
C VAL A 85 11.51 -16.70 -3.28
N THR A 86 10.88 -16.25 -2.22
CA THR A 86 9.53 -15.70 -2.20
C THR A 86 9.49 -14.44 -1.35
N THR A 87 8.32 -13.80 -1.28
CA THR A 87 8.13 -12.57 -0.53
C THR A 87 6.88 -12.61 0.31
N GLU A 88 6.90 -11.90 1.43
CA GLU A 88 5.70 -11.63 2.21
C GLU A 88 5.66 -10.15 2.64
N TYR A 89 4.47 -9.68 2.97
CA TYR A 89 4.33 -8.37 3.61
C TYR A 89 4.48 -8.52 5.12
N PRO A 90 5.45 -7.85 5.77
CA PRO A 90 5.35 -7.61 7.20
C PRO A 90 4.12 -6.73 7.45
N THR A 91 3.55 -6.80 8.66
CA THR A 91 2.40 -5.95 9.01
C THR A 91 2.85 -4.60 9.58
N PRO A 92 2.06 -3.52 9.43
CA PRO A 92 2.33 -2.25 10.08
C PRO A 92 2.34 -2.37 11.61
N GLY A 93 1.51 -3.25 12.20
CA GLY A 93 1.52 -3.53 13.63
C GLY A 93 2.84 -4.16 14.10
N GLN A 94 3.36 -5.15 13.36
CA GLN A 94 4.70 -5.71 13.60
C GLN A 94 5.79 -4.63 13.47
N ASN A 95 5.67 -3.74 12.49
CA ASN A 95 6.63 -2.64 12.32
C ASN A 95 6.61 -1.71 13.53
N LEU A 96 5.44 -1.31 14.00
CA LEU A 96 5.28 -0.47 15.18
C LEU A 96 5.86 -1.15 16.44
N ALA A 97 5.54 -2.42 16.66
CA ALA A 97 6.02 -3.19 17.81
C ALA A 97 7.54 -3.40 17.82
N ARG A 98 8.20 -3.27 16.66
CA ARG A 98 9.64 -3.49 16.47
C ARG A 98 10.37 -2.20 16.13
N ASN A 99 9.95 -1.06 16.72
CA ASN A 99 10.61 0.23 16.57
C ASN A 99 10.84 0.63 15.10
N ARG A 100 9.86 0.34 14.25
CA ARG A 100 9.87 0.63 12.80
C ARG A 100 11.01 -0.04 12.04
N ALA A 101 11.31 -1.32 12.35
CA ALA A 101 12.37 -2.09 11.71
C ALA A 101 12.35 -2.08 10.16
N TRP A 102 11.18 -1.96 9.52
CA TRP A 102 11.06 -1.90 8.05
C TRP A 102 10.92 -0.48 7.49
N GLY A 103 11.13 0.55 8.32
CA GLY A 103 11.04 1.95 7.92
C GLY A 103 9.58 2.42 7.75
N ASN A 104 9.28 3.05 6.62
CA ASN A 104 7.93 3.50 6.30
C ASN A 104 7.24 2.56 5.30
N PHE A 105 5.92 2.43 5.43
CA PHE A 105 5.11 1.51 4.61
C PHE A 105 4.48 2.17 3.38
N SER A 106 4.92 3.39 3.03
CA SER A 106 4.35 4.14 1.91
C SER A 106 4.93 3.68 0.57
N THR A 107 4.15 3.70 -0.50
CA THR A 107 4.63 3.45 -1.86
C THR A 107 4.08 4.53 -2.78
N GLY A 108 4.96 5.39 -3.27
CA GLY A 108 4.64 6.51 -4.15
C GLY A 108 5.91 7.26 -4.59
N GLY A 109 5.77 8.15 -5.58
CA GLY A 109 6.85 9.04 -6.06
C GLY A 109 8.09 8.32 -6.62
N SER A 110 7.94 7.07 -7.09
CA SER A 110 9.07 6.24 -7.55
C SER A 110 10.16 6.01 -6.50
N ARG A 111 9.79 6.04 -5.21
CA ARG A 111 10.72 5.95 -4.08
C ARG A 111 10.94 4.53 -3.56
N GLY A 112 10.12 3.56 -4.01
CA GLY A 112 10.12 2.19 -3.50
C GLY A 112 11.51 1.54 -3.47
N ILE A 113 12.24 1.55 -4.60
CA ILE A 113 13.64 1.06 -4.65
C ILE A 113 14.60 2.10 -4.06
N ARG A 114 14.49 3.37 -4.48
CA ARG A 114 15.44 4.45 -4.13
C ARG A 114 15.63 4.63 -2.62
N GLU A 115 14.55 4.57 -1.85
CA GLU A 115 14.59 4.73 -0.39
C GLU A 115 14.85 3.42 0.35
N SER A 116 14.72 2.27 -0.32
CA SER A 116 14.74 0.97 0.37
C SER A 116 15.97 0.13 0.10
N GLN A 117 16.67 0.37 -1.00
CA GLN A 117 17.77 -0.49 -1.45
C GLN A 117 18.84 -0.68 -0.38
N ASP A 118 19.24 0.37 0.35
CA ASP A 118 20.33 0.30 1.33
C ASP A 118 19.97 -0.61 2.52
N TYR A 119 18.83 -0.37 3.17
CA TYR A 119 18.48 -1.12 4.37
C TYR A 119 18.11 -2.58 4.08
N VAL A 120 17.47 -2.87 2.94
CA VAL A 120 17.15 -4.26 2.58
C VAL A 120 18.41 -5.05 2.25
N ARG A 121 19.38 -4.42 1.56
CA ARG A 121 20.69 -5.02 1.28
C ARG A 121 21.46 -5.31 2.56
N LYS A 122 21.49 -4.37 3.51
CA LYS A 122 22.06 -4.58 4.84
C LYS A 122 21.39 -5.76 5.56
N GLY A 123 20.07 -5.89 5.45
CA GLY A 123 19.33 -7.04 5.96
C GLY A 123 19.78 -8.37 5.35
N GLY A 124 19.97 -8.43 4.02
CA GLY A 124 20.47 -9.62 3.32
C GLY A 124 21.90 -9.98 3.72
N ALA A 125 22.80 -9.00 3.75
CA ALA A 125 24.21 -9.19 4.11
C ALA A 125 24.37 -9.63 5.58
N ALA A 126 23.63 -9.02 6.50
CA ALA A 126 23.63 -9.42 7.91
C ALA A 126 23.12 -10.86 8.11
N ALA A 127 22.06 -11.25 7.39
CA ALA A 127 21.56 -12.62 7.42
C ALA A 127 22.61 -13.62 6.91
N ARG A 128 23.32 -13.31 5.81
CA ARG A 128 24.46 -14.11 5.32
C ARG A 128 25.54 -14.25 6.38
N MET A 129 25.95 -13.16 7.03
CA MET A 129 26.98 -13.20 8.09
C MET A 129 26.57 -14.13 9.23
N MET A 130 25.32 -14.07 9.70
CA MET A 130 24.82 -14.94 10.77
C MET A 130 24.82 -16.42 10.35
N LEU A 131 24.40 -16.73 9.12
CA LEU A 131 24.39 -18.10 8.59
C LEU A 131 25.81 -18.67 8.46
N VAL A 132 26.75 -17.89 7.92
CA VAL A 132 28.16 -18.31 7.77
C VAL A 132 28.83 -18.46 9.14
N GLN A 133 28.55 -17.56 10.08
CA GLN A 133 29.06 -17.67 11.45
C GLN A 133 28.56 -18.94 12.14
N ALA A 134 27.27 -19.27 12.02
CA ALA A 134 26.71 -20.49 12.61
C ALA A 134 27.38 -21.76 12.06
N ALA A 135 27.63 -21.82 10.74
CA ALA A 135 28.37 -22.93 10.14
C ALA A 135 29.83 -22.98 10.61
N ALA A 136 30.51 -21.83 10.67
CA ALA A 136 31.88 -21.73 11.14
C ALA A 136 32.02 -22.16 12.61
N ASP A 137 31.08 -21.79 13.47
CA ASP A 137 31.01 -22.17 14.88
C ASP A 137 30.83 -23.68 15.05
N GLU A 138 29.88 -24.28 14.29
CA GLU A 138 29.67 -25.73 14.27
C GLU A 138 30.95 -26.46 13.86
N TRP A 139 31.66 -25.89 12.88
CA TRP A 139 32.87 -26.49 12.34
C TRP A 139 34.13 -26.19 13.16
N LYS A 140 34.09 -25.19 14.05
CA LYS A 140 35.25 -24.65 14.76
C LYS A 140 36.35 -24.18 13.79
N VAL A 141 35.97 -23.43 12.76
CA VAL A 141 36.88 -22.88 11.74
C VAL A 141 36.75 -21.36 11.66
N PRO A 142 37.76 -20.64 11.13
CA PRO A 142 37.64 -19.20 10.91
C PRO A 142 36.53 -18.86 9.91
N VAL A 143 35.64 -17.93 10.27
CA VAL A 143 34.52 -17.49 9.41
C VAL A 143 34.97 -16.96 8.06
N ALA A 144 36.14 -16.32 8.01
CA ALA A 144 36.73 -15.74 6.80
C ALA A 144 37.17 -16.80 5.76
N GLU A 145 37.34 -18.06 6.17
CA GLU A 145 37.69 -19.17 5.28
C GLU A 145 36.45 -19.85 4.67
N CYS A 146 35.25 -19.51 5.15
CA CYS A 146 34.00 -20.05 4.63
C CYS A 146 33.56 -19.28 3.37
N LYS A 147 33.07 -20.02 2.36
CA LYS A 147 32.52 -19.48 1.12
C LYS A 147 31.05 -19.82 1.00
N VAL A 148 30.29 -18.90 0.38
CA VAL A 148 28.90 -19.12 0.04
C VAL A 148 28.74 -19.19 -1.48
N ASP A 149 27.97 -20.14 -1.96
CA ASP A 149 27.40 -20.14 -3.31
C ASP A 149 25.95 -20.64 -3.25
N LYS A 150 25.01 -19.81 -3.71
CA LYS A 150 23.57 -20.16 -3.81
C LYS A 150 22.96 -20.78 -2.55
N GLY A 151 23.33 -20.28 -1.38
CA GLY A 151 22.84 -20.75 -0.07
C GLY A 151 23.52 -22.01 0.46
N SER A 152 24.55 -22.51 -0.23
CA SER A 152 25.47 -23.53 0.27
C SER A 152 26.69 -22.86 0.88
N ILE A 153 27.03 -23.25 2.11
CA ILE A 153 28.23 -22.80 2.82
C ILE A 153 29.27 -23.91 2.72
N SER A 154 30.51 -23.56 2.41
CA SER A 154 31.61 -24.52 2.29
C SER A 154 32.88 -24.00 2.95
N HIS A 155 33.69 -24.92 3.50
CA HIS A 155 35.00 -24.62 4.05
C HIS A 155 36.04 -25.60 3.49
N ALA A 156 36.94 -25.10 2.67
CA ALA A 156 37.92 -25.91 1.93
C ALA A 156 38.91 -26.62 2.86
N GLY A 157 39.42 -25.92 3.89
CA GLY A 157 40.45 -26.46 4.79
C GLY A 157 40.00 -27.69 5.58
N SER A 158 38.69 -27.85 5.80
CA SER A 158 38.12 -29.04 6.46
C SER A 158 37.29 -29.93 5.55
N ASN A 159 37.19 -29.61 4.25
CA ASN A 159 36.32 -30.28 3.29
C ASN A 159 34.86 -30.48 3.78
N ARG A 160 34.30 -29.47 4.46
CA ARG A 160 32.92 -29.50 5.00
C ARG A 160 32.01 -28.56 4.24
N SER A 161 30.74 -28.93 4.13
CA SER A 161 29.69 -28.09 3.57
C SER A 161 28.35 -28.29 4.27
N THR A 162 27.51 -27.26 4.24
CA THR A 162 26.13 -27.27 4.76
C THR A 162 25.27 -26.31 3.95
N THR A 163 23.97 -26.26 4.23
CA THR A 163 23.01 -25.36 3.57
C THR A 163 22.40 -24.40 4.57
N TYR A 164 21.87 -23.27 4.09
CA TYR A 164 21.23 -22.28 4.95
C TYR A 164 20.09 -22.87 5.79
N GLY A 165 19.23 -23.70 5.20
CA GLY A 165 18.12 -24.34 5.92
C GLY A 165 18.57 -25.21 7.09
N LYS A 166 19.76 -25.83 7.00
CA LYS A 166 20.33 -26.64 8.09
C LYS A 166 20.85 -25.80 9.26
N VAL A 167 21.42 -24.62 8.98
CA VAL A 167 22.04 -23.78 10.02
C VAL A 167 21.16 -22.62 10.49
N THR A 168 20.01 -22.38 9.86
CA THR A 168 19.11 -21.25 10.16
C THR A 168 18.71 -21.18 11.65
N ALA A 169 18.42 -22.31 12.29
CA ALA A 169 18.01 -22.35 13.69
C ALA A 169 19.15 -22.02 14.66
N ALA A 170 20.40 -22.31 14.29
CA ALA A 170 21.58 -21.90 15.04
C ALA A 170 21.89 -20.41 14.80
N ALA A 171 21.84 -19.99 13.53
CA ALA A 171 22.06 -18.60 13.13
C ALA A 171 21.07 -17.62 13.78
N ALA A 172 19.79 -17.98 13.89
CA ALA A 172 18.77 -17.16 14.54
C ALA A 172 18.99 -16.92 16.04
N LYS A 173 19.91 -17.67 16.69
CA LYS A 173 20.29 -17.46 18.09
C LYS A 173 21.49 -16.54 18.25
N LEU A 174 22.19 -16.22 17.16
CA LEU A 174 23.34 -15.31 17.19
C LEU A 174 22.86 -13.88 17.38
N THR A 175 23.71 -13.08 18.02
CA THR A 175 23.47 -11.62 18.08
C THR A 175 23.68 -11.06 16.67
N PRO A 176 22.71 -10.29 16.12
CA PRO A 176 22.89 -9.66 14.82
C PRO A 176 24.14 -8.76 14.80
N PRO A 177 24.90 -8.73 13.69
CA PRO A 177 26.07 -7.88 13.59
C PRO A 177 25.71 -6.39 13.71
N ALA A 178 26.62 -5.60 14.28
CA ALA A 178 26.47 -4.14 14.30
C ALA A 178 26.36 -3.59 12.88
N ALA A 179 25.52 -2.57 12.66
CA ALA A 179 25.28 -2.02 11.33
C ALA A 179 26.57 -1.51 10.63
N THR A 180 27.55 -1.06 11.41
CA THR A 180 28.88 -0.63 10.92
C THR A 180 29.76 -1.76 10.43
N ALA A 181 29.50 -3.01 10.85
CA ALA A 181 30.23 -4.20 10.42
C ALA A 181 29.65 -4.84 9.15
N VAL A 182 28.47 -4.40 8.70
CA VAL A 182 27.81 -4.95 7.52
C VAL A 182 28.36 -4.30 6.25
N VAL A 183 29.15 -5.06 5.50
CA VAL A 183 29.71 -4.64 4.20
C VAL A 183 28.81 -5.15 3.08
N LEU A 184 28.37 -4.22 2.22
CA LEU A 184 27.56 -4.51 1.05
C LEU A 184 28.45 -4.84 -0.16
N LYS A 185 27.94 -5.68 -1.08
CA LYS A 185 28.60 -5.95 -2.35
C LYS A 185 28.73 -4.68 -3.21
N ASP A 186 29.81 -4.56 -3.99
CA ASP A 186 29.90 -3.53 -5.03
C ASP A 186 28.92 -3.88 -6.17
N PRO A 187 28.12 -2.92 -6.70
CA PRO A 187 27.25 -3.18 -7.84
C PRO A 187 27.92 -3.82 -9.06
N LYS A 188 29.23 -3.61 -9.25
CA LYS A 188 29.99 -4.26 -10.33
C LYS A 188 30.12 -5.78 -10.16
N ASP A 189 29.98 -6.28 -8.92
CA ASP A 189 30.13 -7.68 -8.54
C ASP A 189 28.77 -8.40 -8.43
N TRP A 190 27.66 -7.70 -8.69
CA TRP A 190 26.32 -8.28 -8.64
C TRP A 190 26.11 -9.33 -9.73
N LYS A 191 25.46 -10.43 -9.36
CA LYS A 191 25.13 -11.54 -10.26
C LYS A 191 23.63 -11.65 -10.54
N LEU A 192 22.81 -11.15 -9.61
CA LEU A 192 21.36 -11.26 -9.58
C LEU A 192 20.69 -9.89 -9.67
N ALA A 193 21.12 -8.93 -8.84
CA ALA A 193 20.53 -7.60 -8.82
C ALA A 193 20.78 -6.87 -10.15
N GLY A 194 19.72 -6.29 -10.72
CA GLY A 194 19.77 -5.61 -12.02
C GLY A 194 19.55 -6.54 -13.23
N GLN A 195 19.48 -7.86 -13.01
CA GLN A 195 19.19 -8.82 -14.07
C GLN A 195 17.70 -8.88 -14.40
N ARG A 196 17.39 -9.19 -15.66
CA ARG A 196 16.02 -9.40 -16.15
C ARG A 196 15.52 -10.79 -15.74
N LEU A 197 15.05 -10.93 -14.51
CA LEU A 197 14.42 -12.14 -14.00
C LEU A 197 12.89 -12.11 -14.17
N ALA A 198 12.28 -13.29 -14.24
CA ALA A 198 10.83 -13.39 -14.13
C ALA A 198 10.37 -12.86 -12.76
N ARG A 199 9.30 -12.05 -12.75
CA ARG A 199 8.79 -11.50 -11.50
C ARG A 199 8.14 -12.58 -10.66
N LEU A 200 8.32 -12.47 -9.35
CA LEU A 200 7.80 -13.44 -8.38
C LEU A 200 6.26 -13.51 -8.37
N ASP A 201 5.60 -12.47 -8.87
CA ASP A 201 4.15 -12.33 -8.89
C ASP A 201 3.51 -12.59 -10.28
N THR A 202 4.30 -12.86 -11.33
CA THR A 202 3.76 -12.99 -12.69
C THR A 202 2.79 -14.16 -12.82
N VAL A 203 3.19 -15.37 -12.42
CA VAL A 203 2.38 -16.58 -12.63
C VAL A 203 1.03 -16.46 -11.93
N ALA A 204 1.02 -16.02 -10.66
CA ALA A 204 -0.21 -15.85 -9.90
C ALA A 204 -1.16 -14.83 -10.56
N LYS A 205 -0.61 -13.73 -11.11
CA LYS A 205 -1.41 -12.72 -11.82
C LYS A 205 -1.99 -13.24 -13.14
N THR A 206 -1.20 -13.95 -13.95
CA THR A 206 -1.64 -14.41 -15.28
C THR A 206 -2.57 -15.62 -15.25
N THR A 207 -2.58 -16.36 -14.14
CA THR A 207 -3.46 -17.52 -13.93
C THR A 207 -4.72 -17.21 -13.14
N GLY A 208 -4.86 -15.98 -12.62
CA GLY A 208 -5.95 -15.59 -11.74
C GLY A 208 -5.84 -16.14 -10.31
N ALA A 209 -4.70 -16.74 -9.93
CA ALA A 209 -4.46 -17.23 -8.58
C ALA A 209 -4.07 -16.13 -7.58
N GLN A 210 -3.68 -14.95 -8.05
CA GLN A 210 -3.33 -13.82 -7.20
C GLN A 210 -4.58 -13.31 -6.47
N VAL A 211 -4.54 -13.35 -5.13
CA VAL A 211 -5.59 -12.79 -4.27
C VAL A 211 -5.41 -11.28 -4.15
N TYR A 212 -6.43 -10.53 -4.55
CA TYR A 212 -6.61 -9.11 -4.26
C TYR A 212 -7.59 -8.90 -3.11
N GLY A 213 -7.78 -7.67 -2.64
CA GLY A 213 -8.64 -7.41 -1.47
C GLY A 213 -10.09 -7.85 -1.69
N THR A 214 -10.60 -7.69 -2.91
CA THR A 214 -11.96 -8.13 -3.27
C THR A 214 -12.11 -9.66 -3.28
N ASP A 215 -11.04 -10.40 -3.54
CA ASP A 215 -11.05 -11.87 -3.61
C ASP A 215 -11.01 -12.53 -2.22
N LEU A 216 -10.66 -11.76 -1.18
CA LEU A 216 -10.51 -12.28 0.17
C LEU A 216 -11.79 -13.01 0.63
N LYS A 217 -11.60 -14.24 1.08
CA LYS A 217 -12.63 -15.07 1.71
C LYS A 217 -12.20 -15.38 3.15
N MET A 218 -13.17 -15.36 4.05
CA MET A 218 -13.00 -15.75 5.46
C MET A 218 -14.21 -16.55 5.91
N PRO A 219 -14.07 -17.49 6.85
CA PRO A 219 -15.22 -18.12 7.50
C PRO A 219 -16.14 -17.05 8.10
N GLY A 220 -17.44 -17.14 7.79
CA GLY A 220 -18.44 -16.18 8.28
C GLY A 220 -18.36 -14.77 7.68
N LEU A 221 -17.61 -14.56 6.59
CA LEU A 221 -17.50 -13.26 5.94
C LEU A 221 -18.83 -12.74 5.43
N LEU A 222 -19.22 -11.55 5.90
CA LEU A 222 -20.33 -10.77 5.34
C LEU A 222 -19.80 -9.70 4.38
N ASN A 223 -20.68 -9.20 3.52
CA ASN A 223 -20.35 -8.20 2.51
C ASN A 223 -21.17 -6.93 2.77
N ALA A 224 -20.54 -5.78 2.62
CA ALA A 224 -21.18 -4.48 2.74
C ALA A 224 -21.08 -3.70 1.43
N ALA A 225 -22.20 -3.12 1.03
CA ALA A 225 -22.28 -2.06 0.04
C ALA A 225 -22.58 -0.75 0.78
N ILE A 226 -21.99 0.36 0.32
CA ILE A 226 -22.12 1.68 0.95
C ILE A 226 -22.63 2.71 -0.06
N LYS A 227 -23.35 3.70 0.45
CA LYS A 227 -23.74 4.92 -0.26
C LYS A 227 -23.47 6.12 0.63
N ASP A 228 -22.54 6.97 0.22
CA ASP A 228 -22.21 8.24 0.82
C ASP A 228 -23.09 9.36 0.24
N CYS A 229 -23.19 10.47 0.96
CA CYS A 229 -23.96 11.63 0.54
C CYS A 229 -23.42 12.16 -0.79
N PRO A 230 -24.25 12.35 -1.83
CA PRO A 230 -23.76 12.71 -3.17
C PRO A 230 -23.10 14.09 -3.26
N VAL A 231 -23.18 14.91 -2.20
CA VAL A 231 -22.54 16.21 -2.10
C VAL A 231 -21.46 16.16 -1.04
N PHE A 232 -20.22 16.51 -1.41
CA PHE A 232 -19.11 16.58 -0.47
C PHE A 232 -19.43 17.52 0.70
N GLY A 233 -19.26 17.03 1.93
CA GLY A 233 -19.59 17.77 3.15
C GLY A 233 -21.06 17.68 3.58
N GLY A 234 -21.92 17.04 2.78
CA GLY A 234 -23.28 16.69 3.18
C GLY A 234 -23.33 15.53 4.18
N LYS A 235 -24.50 15.31 4.75
CA LYS A 235 -24.77 14.35 5.83
C LYS A 235 -25.99 13.47 5.55
N VAL A 236 -26.05 12.32 6.20
CA VAL A 236 -27.28 11.54 6.36
C VAL A 236 -28.22 12.33 7.26
N LYS A 237 -29.40 12.70 6.75
CA LYS A 237 -30.47 13.26 7.57
C LYS A 237 -31.27 12.14 8.23
N SER A 238 -31.69 11.17 7.44
CA SER A 238 -32.44 10.00 7.91
C SER A 238 -32.38 8.84 6.90
N PHE A 239 -32.69 7.62 7.32
CA PHE A 239 -32.93 6.48 6.43
C PHE A 239 -33.94 5.51 7.04
N ASN A 240 -34.68 4.78 6.20
CA ASN A 240 -35.65 3.78 6.65
C ASN A 240 -35.12 2.34 6.46
N ALA A 241 -34.39 1.84 7.47
CA ALA A 241 -33.86 0.47 7.45
C ALA A 241 -34.95 -0.62 7.35
N ALA A 242 -36.12 -0.39 7.95
CA ALA A 242 -37.21 -1.37 7.97
C ALA A 242 -37.73 -1.68 6.56
N ALA A 243 -37.63 -0.74 5.62
CA ALA A 243 -38.03 -0.91 4.23
C ALA A 243 -37.23 -2.00 3.49
N VAL A 244 -36.03 -2.35 3.97
CA VAL A 244 -35.14 -3.31 3.31
C VAL A 244 -34.71 -4.48 4.21
N ALA A 245 -35.06 -4.47 5.49
CA ALA A 245 -34.62 -5.45 6.48
C ALA A 245 -35.05 -6.89 6.16
N SER A 246 -36.20 -7.08 5.50
CA SER A 246 -36.73 -8.40 5.12
C SER A 246 -36.22 -8.90 3.76
N ARG A 247 -35.37 -8.13 3.06
CA ARG A 247 -34.84 -8.53 1.75
C ARG A 247 -33.85 -9.71 1.92
N PRO A 248 -33.76 -10.60 0.93
CA PRO A 248 -32.87 -11.77 1.00
C PRO A 248 -31.44 -11.41 1.40
N GLY A 249 -30.89 -12.17 2.36
CA GLY A 249 -29.49 -12.07 2.78
C GLY A 249 -29.14 -10.86 3.65
N VAL A 250 -30.00 -9.84 3.76
CA VAL A 250 -29.75 -8.64 4.57
C VAL A 250 -29.59 -9.03 6.03
N LYS A 251 -28.52 -8.53 6.65
CA LYS A 251 -28.21 -8.73 8.08
C LYS A 251 -28.37 -7.45 8.87
N LYS A 252 -27.94 -6.32 8.31
CA LYS A 252 -27.98 -5.03 9.01
C LYS A 252 -27.92 -3.86 8.03
N VAL A 253 -28.55 -2.75 8.40
CA VAL A 253 -28.35 -1.43 7.79
C VAL A 253 -27.67 -0.57 8.85
N VAL A 254 -26.58 0.09 8.50
CA VAL A 254 -25.74 0.85 9.45
C VAL A 254 -25.48 2.25 8.94
N ALA A 255 -25.56 3.24 9.82
CA ALA A 255 -24.99 4.55 9.56
C ALA A 255 -23.46 4.44 9.63
N VAL A 256 -22.75 5.11 8.72
CA VAL A 256 -21.29 5.05 8.62
C VAL A 256 -20.77 6.49 8.67
N GLY A 257 -20.32 6.90 9.85
CA GLY A 257 -20.03 8.31 10.13
C GLY A 257 -21.28 9.18 9.98
N ASP A 258 -21.07 10.47 9.67
CA ASP A 258 -22.16 11.43 9.49
C ASP A 258 -22.77 11.38 8.07
N SER A 259 -22.05 10.84 7.09
CA SER A 259 -22.35 11.10 5.67
C SER A 259 -22.76 9.87 4.87
N ALA A 260 -22.64 8.64 5.40
CA ALA A 260 -22.93 7.44 4.63
C ALA A 260 -23.85 6.45 5.34
N VAL A 261 -24.49 5.59 4.54
CA VAL A 261 -25.25 4.43 5.00
C VAL A 261 -24.74 3.18 4.26
N ALA A 262 -24.58 2.07 4.98
CA ALA A 262 -24.21 0.79 4.38
C ALA A 262 -25.25 -0.29 4.70
N VAL A 263 -25.41 -1.23 3.77
CA VAL A 263 -26.16 -2.46 3.99
C VAL A 263 -25.19 -3.63 4.03
N VAL A 264 -25.27 -4.44 5.07
CA VAL A 264 -24.49 -5.66 5.27
C VAL A 264 -25.36 -6.88 4.97
N ALA A 265 -24.87 -7.80 4.14
CA ALA A 265 -25.56 -9.02 3.74
C ALA A 265 -24.59 -10.20 3.57
N ASP A 266 -25.13 -11.40 3.34
CA ASP A 266 -24.34 -12.61 3.04
C ASP A 266 -23.56 -12.53 1.71
N THR A 267 -24.08 -11.80 0.71
CA THR A 267 -23.41 -11.52 -0.57
C THR A 267 -23.40 -10.02 -0.86
N TRP A 268 -22.40 -9.56 -1.62
CA TRP A 268 -22.35 -8.15 -2.03
C TRP A 268 -23.55 -7.76 -2.90
N TRP A 269 -24.05 -8.67 -3.73
CA TRP A 269 -25.22 -8.42 -4.56
C TRP A 269 -26.49 -8.16 -3.73
N HIS A 270 -26.73 -8.96 -2.70
CA HIS A 270 -27.84 -8.73 -1.77
C HIS A 270 -27.70 -7.39 -1.04
N ALA A 271 -26.49 -7.07 -0.56
CA ALA A 271 -26.20 -5.78 0.08
C ALA A 271 -26.50 -4.60 -0.87
N LYS A 272 -25.96 -4.64 -2.10
CA LYS A 272 -26.15 -3.57 -3.09
C LYS A 272 -27.61 -3.41 -3.51
N LYS A 273 -28.33 -4.50 -3.76
CA LYS A 273 -29.76 -4.45 -4.16
C LYS A 273 -30.69 -4.01 -3.04
N ALA A 274 -30.30 -4.21 -1.78
CA ALA A 274 -31.01 -3.64 -0.64
C ALA A 274 -30.67 -2.16 -0.47
N LEU A 275 -29.40 -1.78 -0.59
CA LEU A 275 -28.95 -0.39 -0.52
C LEU A 275 -29.60 0.49 -1.60
N ASP A 276 -29.74 -0.02 -2.83
CA ASP A 276 -30.40 0.70 -3.93
C ASP A 276 -31.89 0.96 -3.66
N ALA A 277 -32.54 0.10 -2.86
CA ALA A 277 -33.94 0.24 -2.48
C ALA A 277 -34.14 0.98 -1.15
N LEU A 278 -33.06 1.33 -0.45
CA LEU A 278 -33.11 1.96 0.86
C LEU A 278 -33.54 3.43 0.71
N PRO A 279 -34.65 3.86 1.33
CA PRO A 279 -35.00 5.28 1.39
C PRO A 279 -33.99 6.00 2.29
N ILE A 280 -33.28 6.98 1.72
CA ILE A 280 -32.30 7.82 2.42
C ILE A 280 -32.63 9.27 2.13
N GLU A 281 -32.73 10.08 3.17
CA GLU A 281 -32.79 11.53 3.09
C GLU A 281 -31.42 12.13 3.40
N TRP A 282 -30.97 13.04 2.56
CA TRP A 282 -29.70 13.73 2.71
C TRP A 282 -29.91 15.16 3.18
N ASP A 283 -29.05 15.62 4.08
CA ASP A 283 -28.76 17.03 4.23
C ASP A 283 -27.55 17.34 3.33
N LEU A 284 -27.80 18.00 2.20
CA LEU A 284 -26.76 18.22 1.19
C LEU A 284 -25.73 19.28 1.62
N GLY A 285 -25.99 20.03 2.69
CA GLY A 285 -25.06 21.01 3.23
C GLY A 285 -24.75 22.19 2.28
N PRO A 286 -23.72 23.00 2.61
CA PRO A 286 -23.46 24.28 1.93
C PRO A 286 -22.94 24.13 0.49
N HIS A 287 -22.43 22.95 0.12
CA HIS A 287 -21.84 22.72 -1.21
C HIS A 287 -22.86 22.25 -2.25
N ALA A 288 -24.14 22.10 -1.88
CA ALA A 288 -25.19 21.58 -2.77
C ALA A 288 -25.41 22.40 -4.03
N ALA A 289 -25.13 23.72 -3.98
CA ALA A 289 -25.33 24.65 -5.08
C ALA A 289 -24.05 24.94 -5.87
N VAL A 290 -22.89 24.36 -5.50
CA VAL A 290 -21.61 24.63 -6.18
C VAL A 290 -21.63 24.04 -7.57
N GLN A 291 -21.33 24.87 -8.57
CA GLN A 291 -21.23 24.48 -9.97
C GLN A 291 -19.79 24.55 -10.48
N GLN A 292 -19.52 23.85 -11.57
CA GLN A 292 -18.21 23.90 -12.23
C GLN A 292 -17.80 25.34 -12.62
N ALA A 293 -18.76 26.20 -12.96
CA ALA A 293 -18.51 27.60 -13.29
C ALA A 293 -17.92 28.39 -12.11
N ASP A 294 -18.38 28.13 -10.87
CA ASP A 294 -17.87 28.79 -9.66
C ASP A 294 -16.41 28.41 -9.38
N ILE A 295 -16.09 27.13 -9.57
CA ILE A 295 -14.73 26.60 -9.44
C ILE A 295 -13.81 27.24 -10.48
N VAL A 296 -14.24 27.28 -11.75
CA VAL A 296 -13.46 27.90 -12.84
C VAL A 296 -13.26 29.39 -12.61
N ALA A 297 -14.27 30.11 -12.12
CA ALA A 297 -14.15 31.52 -11.78
C ALA A 297 -13.11 31.76 -10.67
N THR A 298 -13.11 30.91 -9.64
CA THR A 298 -12.13 30.95 -8.54
C THR A 298 -10.70 30.77 -9.07
N LEU A 299 -10.47 29.80 -9.95
CA LEU A 299 -9.13 29.55 -10.52
C LEU A 299 -8.67 30.72 -11.39
N LYS A 300 -9.56 31.27 -12.23
CA LYS A 300 -9.26 32.43 -13.08
C LYS A 300 -8.87 33.65 -12.25
N ALA A 301 -9.60 33.94 -11.17
CA ALA A 301 -9.27 35.02 -10.26
C ALA A 301 -7.88 34.84 -9.63
N GLY A 302 -7.51 33.61 -9.28
CA GLY A 302 -6.18 33.29 -8.75
C GLY A 302 -5.02 33.52 -9.74
N LEU A 303 -5.27 33.56 -11.05
CA LEU A 303 -4.24 33.86 -12.06
C LEU A 303 -3.80 35.34 -12.07
N THR A 304 -4.57 36.21 -11.42
CA THR A 304 -4.30 37.65 -11.32
C THR A 304 -4.29 38.17 -9.89
N ALA A 305 -4.41 37.30 -8.89
CA ALA A 305 -4.38 37.68 -7.49
C ALA A 305 -3.05 38.39 -7.12
N GLU A 306 -3.16 39.49 -6.38
CA GLU A 306 -2.02 40.26 -5.89
C GLU A 306 -1.27 39.50 -4.80
N GLN A 307 -2.02 38.90 -3.87
CA GLN A 307 -1.48 38.01 -2.86
C GLN A 307 -1.25 36.62 -3.47
N ALA A 308 0.00 36.24 -3.61
CA ALA A 308 0.38 34.93 -4.10
C ALA A 308 1.68 34.44 -3.46
N VAL A 309 1.75 33.13 -3.26
CA VAL A 309 2.97 32.48 -2.78
C VAL A 309 3.97 32.36 -3.92
N VAL A 310 5.23 32.74 -3.66
CA VAL A 310 6.32 32.58 -4.61
C VAL A 310 6.91 31.18 -4.48
N GLY A 311 6.76 30.38 -5.54
CA GLY A 311 7.30 29.02 -5.59
C GLY A 311 8.83 29.01 -5.71
N ASN A 312 9.30 29.70 -6.75
CA ASN A 312 10.69 29.95 -7.11
C ASN A 312 10.80 31.37 -7.71
N SER A 313 11.99 31.98 -7.63
CA SER A 313 12.29 33.28 -8.23
C SER A 313 13.76 33.32 -8.64
N ASN A 314 14.01 33.74 -9.88
CA ASN A 314 15.34 33.97 -10.42
C ASN A 314 15.30 35.25 -11.26
N GLY A 315 16.20 36.19 -11.01
CA GLY A 315 16.19 37.52 -11.63
C GLY A 315 14.88 38.31 -11.43
N ASP A 316 14.65 39.30 -12.31
CA ASP A 316 13.41 40.06 -12.39
C ASP A 316 12.64 39.71 -13.68
N ALA A 317 11.87 38.63 -13.61
CA ALA A 317 11.07 38.16 -14.73
C ALA A 317 10.04 39.20 -15.22
N LYS A 318 9.57 40.11 -14.36
CA LYS A 318 8.59 41.14 -14.76
C LYS A 318 9.24 42.21 -15.61
N ALA A 319 10.42 42.70 -15.20
CA ALA A 319 11.20 43.64 -15.99
C ALA A 319 11.63 43.02 -17.33
N ALA A 320 12.09 41.77 -17.32
CA ALA A 320 12.47 41.04 -18.53
C ALA A 320 11.30 40.90 -19.52
N LEU A 321 10.09 40.60 -19.02
CA LEU A 321 8.88 40.54 -19.85
C LEU A 321 8.47 41.91 -20.40
N ALA A 322 8.66 42.99 -19.64
CA ALA A 322 8.33 44.35 -20.08
C ALA A 322 9.28 44.85 -21.18
N GLY A 323 10.55 44.42 -21.16
CA GLY A 323 11.56 44.77 -22.16
C GLY A 323 11.66 43.81 -23.36
N ALA A 324 10.85 42.75 -23.41
CA ALA A 324 10.93 41.74 -24.46
C ALA A 324 10.48 42.27 -25.83
N ALA A 325 11.20 41.91 -26.90
CA ALA A 325 10.83 42.26 -28.26
C ALA A 325 9.50 41.61 -28.68
N ARG A 326 9.23 40.40 -28.16
CA ARG A 326 7.95 39.71 -28.33
C ARG A 326 7.52 39.06 -27.02
N LYS A 327 6.25 39.22 -26.65
CA LYS A 327 5.62 38.51 -25.54
C LYS A 327 4.67 37.43 -26.04
N VAL A 328 4.74 36.25 -25.43
CA VAL A 328 3.79 35.15 -25.65
C VAL A 328 3.13 34.82 -24.31
N GLU A 329 1.81 34.67 -24.31
CA GLU A 329 1.06 34.29 -23.12
C GLU A 329 0.06 33.20 -23.46
N ALA A 330 -0.04 32.21 -22.56
CA ALA A 330 -1.01 31.13 -22.67
C ALA A 330 -1.53 30.73 -21.30
N VAL A 331 -2.81 30.37 -21.23
CA VAL A 331 -3.44 29.78 -20.05
C VAL A 331 -3.75 28.32 -20.32
N TYR A 332 -3.17 27.45 -19.51
CA TYR A 332 -3.39 26.01 -19.54
C TYR A 332 -4.33 25.63 -18.38
N SER A 333 -5.18 24.64 -18.61
CA SER A 333 -6.09 24.11 -17.59
C SER A 333 -5.97 22.60 -17.51
N TYR A 334 -6.01 22.06 -16.30
CA TYR A 334 -6.06 20.64 -16.02
C TYR A 334 -7.28 20.33 -15.16
N PRO A 335 -8.16 19.40 -15.58
CA PRO A 335 -9.42 19.13 -14.87
C PRO A 335 -9.18 18.34 -13.58
N PHE A 336 -10.25 18.15 -12.81
CA PHE A 336 -10.26 17.05 -11.84
C PHE A 336 -10.06 15.72 -12.57
N GLN A 337 -9.15 14.89 -12.08
CA GLN A 337 -8.92 13.58 -12.65
C GLN A 337 -9.14 12.50 -11.59
N ASN A 338 -10.04 11.56 -11.87
CA ASN A 338 -10.18 10.38 -11.02
C ASN A 338 -9.04 9.39 -11.31
N HIS A 339 -8.55 8.75 -10.26
CA HIS A 339 -7.58 7.67 -10.32
C HIS A 339 -8.11 6.43 -11.06
N ALA A 340 -9.42 6.19 -10.99
CA ALA A 340 -10.14 5.13 -11.69
C ALA A 340 -9.42 3.76 -11.63
N THR A 341 -9.05 3.33 -10.42
CA THR A 341 -8.37 2.04 -10.22
C THR A 341 -9.27 0.90 -10.69
N MET A 342 -8.72 -0.10 -11.38
CA MET A 342 -9.51 -1.24 -11.87
C MET A 342 -10.21 -1.97 -10.72
N GLU A 343 -9.49 -2.18 -9.61
CA GLU A 343 -10.09 -2.60 -8.34
C GLU A 343 -10.62 -1.38 -7.58
N VAL A 344 -11.95 -1.33 -7.39
CA VAL A 344 -12.66 -0.32 -6.57
C VAL A 344 -12.23 -0.38 -5.10
N MET A 345 -12.46 0.71 -4.36
CA MET A 345 -12.14 0.73 -2.93
C MET A 345 -12.83 -0.42 -2.17
N ASN A 346 -12.03 -1.13 -1.37
CA ASN A 346 -12.48 -2.25 -0.57
C ASN A 346 -11.56 -2.45 0.63
N ALA A 347 -12.13 -2.96 1.72
CA ALA A 347 -11.40 -3.45 2.88
C ALA A 347 -12.27 -4.46 3.63
N THR A 348 -11.64 -5.44 4.26
CA THR A 348 -12.31 -6.36 5.19
C THR A 348 -11.88 -6.02 6.60
N SER A 349 -12.83 -5.82 7.51
CA SER A 349 -12.52 -5.57 8.92
C SER A 349 -13.17 -6.60 9.82
N ARG A 350 -12.45 -6.99 10.88
CA ARG A 350 -12.97 -7.75 12.01
C ARG A 350 -12.68 -6.97 13.28
N PHE A 351 -13.72 -6.55 13.97
CA PHE A 351 -13.63 -5.74 15.19
C PHE A 351 -14.18 -6.51 16.38
N THR A 352 -13.50 -6.42 17.52
CA THR A 352 -14.05 -6.67 18.86
C THR A 352 -13.63 -5.51 19.77
N PRO A 353 -14.22 -5.34 20.96
CA PRO A 353 -13.79 -4.31 21.91
C PRO A 353 -12.30 -4.43 22.32
N GLU A 354 -11.68 -5.59 22.12
CA GLU A 354 -10.29 -5.87 22.48
C GLU A 354 -9.33 -5.74 21.29
N ARG A 355 -9.81 -5.89 20.05
CA ARG A 355 -8.93 -5.98 18.87
C ARG A 355 -9.63 -5.54 17.59
N CYS A 356 -8.90 -4.84 16.72
CA CYS A 356 -9.37 -4.51 15.36
C CYS A 356 -8.36 -4.95 14.31
N GLU A 357 -8.81 -5.78 13.37
CA GLU A 357 -8.02 -6.24 12.23
C GLU A 357 -8.61 -5.71 10.93
N VAL A 358 -7.74 -5.29 10.02
CA VAL A 358 -8.14 -4.88 8.66
C VAL A 358 -7.26 -5.55 7.62
N TRP A 359 -7.89 -6.17 6.63
CA TRP A 359 -7.25 -6.63 5.40
C TRP A 359 -7.59 -5.65 4.29
N THR A 360 -6.59 -5.00 3.70
CA THR A 360 -6.84 -3.94 2.70
C THR A 360 -5.77 -3.85 1.62
N PRO A 361 -6.16 -3.61 0.35
CA PRO A 361 -5.23 -3.13 -0.66
C PRO A 361 -4.87 -1.67 -0.35
N THR A 362 -3.62 -1.40 0.02
CA THR A 362 -3.15 -0.05 0.37
C THR A 362 -1.73 0.25 -0.11
N GLN A 363 -1.49 1.51 -0.48
CA GLN A 363 -0.14 2.02 -0.75
C GLN A 363 0.60 2.41 0.52
N ASN A 364 -0.11 2.66 1.62
CA ASN A 364 0.48 3.14 2.87
C ASN A 364 -0.12 2.40 4.07
N GLY A 365 0.60 1.35 4.50
CA GLY A 365 0.15 0.49 5.59
C GLY A 365 0.10 1.18 6.95
N GLU A 366 1.01 2.13 7.23
CA GLU A 366 1.02 2.87 8.50
C GLU A 366 -0.17 3.83 8.61
N ALA A 367 -0.51 4.51 7.52
CA ALA A 367 -1.72 5.32 7.48
C ALA A 367 -3.00 4.48 7.58
N ALA A 368 -3.01 3.28 7.00
CA ALA A 368 -4.11 2.33 7.19
C ALA A 368 -4.24 1.89 8.66
N LEU A 369 -3.13 1.63 9.35
CA LEU A 369 -3.13 1.28 10.77
C LEU A 369 -3.63 2.44 11.63
N ALA A 370 -3.19 3.66 11.34
CA ALA A 370 -3.69 4.86 12.02
C ALA A 370 -5.20 5.05 11.82
N ALA A 371 -5.70 4.92 10.59
CA ALA A 371 -7.13 4.99 10.29
C ALA A 371 -7.93 3.87 10.98
N THR A 372 -7.34 2.67 11.12
CA THR A 372 -7.93 1.54 11.83
C THR A 372 -8.06 1.84 13.33
N ALA A 373 -7.00 2.34 13.97
CA ALA A 373 -6.98 2.73 15.37
C ALA A 373 -7.99 3.86 15.65
N GLU A 374 -7.97 4.90 14.83
CA GLU A 374 -8.88 6.04 14.91
C GLU A 374 -10.36 5.60 14.83
N ALA A 375 -10.74 4.86 13.79
CA ALA A 375 -12.13 4.45 13.59
C ALA A 375 -12.61 3.41 14.62
N SER A 376 -11.71 2.52 15.06
CA SER A 376 -12.05 1.52 16.09
C SER A 376 -12.20 2.16 17.48
N GLY A 377 -11.46 3.24 17.76
CA GLY A 377 -11.30 3.82 19.10
C GLY A 377 -10.32 3.03 19.97
N LEU A 378 -9.56 2.10 19.39
CA LEU A 378 -8.56 1.29 20.09
C LEU A 378 -7.16 1.89 19.95
N PRO A 379 -6.27 1.69 20.93
CA PRO A 379 -4.87 2.06 20.77
C PRO A 379 -4.22 1.25 19.63
N PRO A 380 -3.25 1.81 18.88
CA PRO A 380 -2.61 1.13 17.75
C PRO A 380 -2.06 -0.27 18.07
N ALA A 381 -1.61 -0.53 19.30
CA ALA A 381 -1.11 -1.84 19.74
C ALA A 381 -2.20 -2.94 19.79
N LYS A 382 -3.48 -2.57 19.77
CA LYS A 382 -4.65 -3.47 19.66
C LYS A 382 -5.20 -3.54 18.23
N CYS A 383 -4.52 -2.93 17.27
CA CYS A 383 -4.91 -2.90 15.88
C CYS A 383 -3.90 -3.63 15.01
N GLU A 384 -4.36 -4.24 13.92
CA GLU A 384 -3.47 -4.79 12.90
C GLU A 384 -4.01 -4.55 11.50
N VAL A 385 -3.10 -4.32 10.55
CA VAL A 385 -3.39 -4.20 9.13
C VAL A 385 -2.61 -5.24 8.34
N TYR A 386 -3.34 -6.06 7.60
CA TYR A 386 -2.79 -7.00 6.64
C TYR A 386 -2.91 -6.39 5.24
N LYS A 387 -1.77 -5.97 4.68
CA LYS A 387 -1.75 -5.52 3.29
C LYS A 387 -2.04 -6.69 2.37
N ILE A 388 -2.90 -6.46 1.39
CA ILE A 388 -3.16 -7.37 0.28
C ILE A 388 -2.70 -6.70 -1.03
N HIS A 389 -2.37 -7.48 -2.04
CA HIS A 389 -2.14 -6.95 -3.39
C HIS A 389 -3.31 -6.08 -3.85
N LEU A 390 -2.98 -5.07 -4.66
CA LEU A 390 -3.93 -4.04 -5.07
C LEU A 390 -4.06 -3.96 -6.59
N GLY A 391 -5.30 -3.82 -7.08
CA GLY A 391 -5.63 -3.71 -8.50
C GLY A 391 -5.57 -2.27 -9.01
N GLY A 392 -4.46 -1.59 -8.75
CA GLY A 392 -4.24 -0.17 -9.06
C GLY A 392 -4.36 0.73 -7.83
N GLY A 393 -3.55 1.79 -7.82
CA GLY A 393 -3.52 2.76 -6.73
C GLY A 393 -3.50 4.19 -7.24
N PHE A 394 -2.51 4.51 -8.09
CA PHE A 394 -2.32 5.82 -8.74
C PHE A 394 -2.27 7.04 -7.79
N GLY A 395 -2.26 6.83 -6.47
CA GLY A 395 -2.40 7.88 -5.45
C GLY A 395 -3.63 7.69 -4.55
N ARG A 396 -4.72 7.13 -5.08
CA ARG A 396 -6.01 6.93 -4.38
C ARG A 396 -5.87 6.16 -3.07
N ARG A 397 -4.99 5.16 -3.05
CA ARG A 397 -4.79 4.25 -1.92
C ARG A 397 -3.65 4.66 -0.97
N GLY A 398 -3.07 5.86 -1.16
CA GLY A 398 -1.88 6.31 -0.43
C GLY A 398 -2.09 7.41 0.59
N ALA A 399 -3.01 8.33 0.33
CA ALA A 399 -3.15 9.57 1.11
C ALA A 399 -4.32 9.57 2.10
N THR A 400 -5.48 9.04 1.69
CA THR A 400 -6.72 9.13 2.48
C THR A 400 -7.39 7.76 2.58
N HIS A 401 -7.35 7.15 3.76
CA HIS A 401 -7.88 5.81 4.02
C HIS A 401 -9.33 5.85 4.51
N ASP A 402 -10.18 6.61 3.81
CA ASP A 402 -11.61 6.71 4.08
C ASP A 402 -12.32 5.35 4.04
N TRP A 403 -12.03 4.53 3.03
CA TRP A 403 -12.62 3.18 2.91
C TRP A 403 -12.22 2.24 4.07
N VAL A 404 -11.04 2.44 4.68
CA VAL A 404 -10.63 1.67 5.87
C VAL A 404 -11.45 2.11 7.08
N ARG A 405 -11.60 3.42 7.30
CA ARG A 405 -12.44 3.94 8.39
C ARG A 405 -13.88 3.45 8.26
N GLN A 406 -14.44 3.52 7.06
CA GLN A 406 -15.78 3.01 6.76
C GLN A 406 -15.90 1.52 7.07
N ALA A 407 -14.97 0.68 6.61
CA ALA A 407 -15.00 -0.76 6.89
C ALA A 407 -14.95 -1.07 8.39
N VAL A 408 -14.11 -0.35 9.15
CA VAL A 408 -14.02 -0.50 10.61
C VAL A 408 -15.30 -0.05 11.30
N MET A 409 -15.87 1.11 10.92
CA MET A 409 -17.14 1.59 11.48
C MET A 409 -18.28 0.61 11.23
N ILE A 410 -18.36 0.02 10.03
CA ILE A 410 -19.34 -1.03 9.72
C ILE A 410 -19.10 -2.28 10.59
N ALA A 411 -17.86 -2.72 10.77
CA ALA A 411 -17.55 -3.90 11.56
C ALA A 411 -17.81 -3.71 13.07
N LYS A 412 -17.76 -2.48 13.59
CA LYS A 412 -18.14 -2.18 14.99
C LYS A 412 -19.59 -2.52 15.30
N ASP A 413 -20.46 -2.41 14.30
CA ASP A 413 -21.86 -2.80 14.40
C ASP A 413 -22.09 -4.32 14.38
N MET A 414 -21.04 -5.12 14.13
CA MET A 414 -21.08 -6.57 14.09
C MET A 414 -19.85 -7.22 14.75
N PRO A 415 -19.62 -7.02 16.06
CA PRO A 415 -18.40 -7.49 16.73
C PRO A 415 -18.15 -8.99 16.51
N GLY A 416 -16.89 -9.34 16.25
CA GLY A 416 -16.43 -10.70 15.97
C GLY A 416 -16.69 -11.18 14.53
N THR A 417 -17.59 -10.54 13.78
CA THR A 417 -17.93 -10.92 12.41
C THR A 417 -17.02 -10.19 11.42
N PRO A 418 -16.29 -10.88 10.54
CA PRO A 418 -15.56 -10.21 9.46
C PRO A 418 -16.55 -9.62 8.44
N VAL A 419 -16.40 -8.35 8.11
CA VAL A 419 -17.22 -7.65 7.12
C VAL A 419 -16.34 -7.04 6.04
N LYS A 420 -16.58 -7.42 4.78
CA LYS A 420 -15.91 -6.86 3.59
C LYS A 420 -16.75 -5.74 2.99
N LEU A 421 -16.27 -4.51 3.13
CA LEU A 421 -16.76 -3.37 2.38
C LEU A 421 -16.22 -3.43 0.95
N THR A 422 -17.10 -3.26 -0.03
CA THR A 422 -16.70 -3.03 -1.43
C THR A 422 -17.60 -1.93 -2.00
N TRP A 423 -16.97 -0.85 -2.45
CA TRP A 423 -17.65 0.24 -3.14
C TRP A 423 -18.15 -0.25 -4.51
N SER A 424 -19.24 0.31 -5.02
CA SER A 424 -19.57 0.12 -6.44
C SER A 424 -18.66 1.02 -7.30
N ARG A 425 -18.66 0.80 -8.62
CA ARG A 425 -17.89 1.69 -9.53
C ARG A 425 -18.43 3.12 -9.48
N GLU A 426 -19.74 3.28 -9.41
CA GLU A 426 -20.40 4.59 -9.32
C GLU A 426 -19.96 5.31 -8.03
N GLU A 427 -19.97 4.61 -6.90
CA GLU A 427 -19.51 5.13 -5.62
C GLU A 427 -18.02 5.56 -5.67
N ASP A 428 -17.17 4.74 -6.27
CA ASP A 428 -15.73 5.02 -6.48
C ASP A 428 -15.47 6.20 -7.42
N MET A 429 -16.33 6.39 -8.42
CA MET A 429 -16.24 7.51 -9.35
C MET A 429 -16.74 8.82 -8.72
N THR A 430 -17.81 8.77 -7.93
CA THR A 430 -18.43 9.94 -7.27
C THR A 430 -17.64 10.42 -6.06
N HIS A 431 -17.08 9.51 -5.25
CA HIS A 431 -16.38 9.84 -4.00
C HIS A 431 -14.86 9.68 -4.10
N GLY A 432 -14.35 9.80 -5.32
CA GLY A 432 -12.91 9.79 -5.58
C GLY A 432 -12.20 10.96 -4.89
N ARG A 433 -10.95 10.75 -4.49
CA ARG A 433 -10.03 11.85 -4.18
C ARG A 433 -9.36 12.27 -5.48
N TYR A 434 -9.91 13.26 -6.17
CA TYR A 434 -9.43 13.62 -7.51
C TYR A 434 -8.05 14.27 -7.47
N HIS A 435 -7.26 14.08 -8.53
CA HIS A 435 -6.18 15.02 -8.83
C HIS A 435 -6.79 16.43 -8.92
N PRO A 436 -6.23 17.44 -8.24
CA PRO A 436 -6.90 18.72 -8.16
C PRO A 436 -6.94 19.47 -9.49
N ILE A 437 -8.07 20.14 -9.75
CA ILE A 437 -8.21 21.07 -10.86
C ILE A 437 -7.21 22.22 -10.70
N THR A 438 -6.53 22.60 -11.79
CA THR A 438 -5.47 23.61 -11.77
C THR A 438 -5.48 24.41 -13.07
N GLN A 439 -5.22 25.71 -12.98
CA GLN A 439 -4.88 26.55 -14.13
C GLN A 439 -3.47 27.10 -13.97
N CYS A 440 -2.76 27.24 -15.10
CA CYS A 440 -1.44 27.85 -15.14
C CYS A 440 -1.41 28.88 -16.26
N LYS A 441 -1.12 30.14 -15.91
CA LYS A 441 -0.77 31.18 -16.88
C LYS A 441 0.74 31.22 -17.04
N LEU A 442 1.20 31.00 -18.27
CA LEU A 442 2.60 31.08 -18.68
C LEU A 442 2.80 32.34 -19.52
N SER A 443 3.72 33.20 -19.11
CA SER A 443 4.13 34.40 -19.87
C SER A 443 5.61 34.30 -20.20
N ALA A 444 5.97 34.34 -21.48
CA ALA A 444 7.33 34.27 -21.98
C ALA A 444 7.70 35.55 -22.75
N GLY A 445 8.89 36.08 -22.48
CA GLY A 445 9.51 37.17 -23.21
C GLY A 445 10.57 36.61 -24.15
N LEU A 446 10.53 37.02 -25.41
CA LEU A 446 11.48 36.62 -26.43
C LEU A 446 12.20 37.85 -26.99
N ASP A 447 13.49 37.69 -27.30
CA ASP A 447 14.23 38.68 -28.08
C ASP A 447 13.89 38.61 -29.59
N ALA A 448 14.54 39.45 -30.40
CA ALA A 448 14.31 39.50 -31.84
C ALA A 448 14.75 38.22 -32.58
N GLN A 449 15.61 37.41 -31.95
CA GLN A 449 16.11 36.13 -32.46
C GLN A 449 15.24 34.95 -31.97
N GLY A 450 14.20 35.22 -31.19
CA GLY A 450 13.30 34.21 -30.64
C GLY A 450 13.87 33.47 -29.42
N GLN A 451 14.94 33.96 -28.80
CA GLN A 451 15.49 33.40 -27.57
C GLN A 451 14.71 33.89 -26.35
N LEU A 452 14.54 33.01 -25.36
CA LEU A 452 13.82 33.32 -24.13
C LEU A 452 14.63 34.28 -23.24
N THR A 453 14.04 35.43 -22.93
CA THR A 453 14.64 36.47 -22.07
C THR A 453 13.98 36.56 -20.70
N GLY A 454 12.78 36.01 -20.53
CA GLY A 454 12.10 35.95 -19.24
C GLY A 454 10.93 34.98 -19.26
N LEU A 455 10.71 34.31 -18.13
CA LEU A 455 9.59 33.39 -17.92
C LEU A 455 8.89 33.73 -16.61
N HIS A 456 7.57 33.90 -16.67
CA HIS A 456 6.75 34.07 -15.47
C HIS A 456 5.56 33.11 -15.50
N MET A 457 5.40 32.36 -14.41
CA MET A 457 4.34 31.37 -14.26
C MET A 457 3.46 31.72 -13.07
N ARG A 458 2.14 31.72 -13.29
CA ARG A 458 1.15 31.80 -12.20
C ARG A 458 0.29 30.55 -12.22
N ILE A 459 0.34 29.78 -11.15
CA ILE A 459 -0.50 28.60 -10.93
C ILE A 459 -1.62 28.98 -9.97
N SER A 460 -2.86 28.62 -10.31
CA SER A 460 -4.00 28.66 -9.41
C SER A 460 -4.65 27.29 -9.39
N GLY A 461 -4.77 26.70 -8.20
CA GLY A 461 -5.25 25.33 -8.03
C GLY A 461 -5.36 25.00 -6.55
N GLN A 462 -6.02 23.89 -6.25
CA GLN A 462 -6.09 23.38 -4.88
C GLN A 462 -4.74 22.76 -4.49
N SER A 463 -4.28 23.06 -3.28
CA SER A 463 -3.08 22.41 -2.72
C SER A 463 -3.34 20.94 -2.43
N ILE A 464 -2.39 20.08 -2.82
CA ILE A 464 -2.43 18.66 -2.50
C ILE A 464 -2.10 18.49 -1.01
N LEU A 465 -1.00 19.10 -0.55
CA LEU A 465 -0.52 18.91 0.81
C LEU A 465 -1.46 19.53 1.85
N ALA A 466 -2.13 20.64 1.56
CA ALA A 466 -3.12 21.20 2.49
C ALA A 466 -4.22 20.18 2.83
N GLY A 467 -4.59 19.31 1.88
CA GLY A 467 -5.57 18.25 2.11
C GLY A 467 -5.01 16.98 2.75
N VAL A 468 -3.77 16.57 2.40
CA VAL A 468 -3.25 15.23 2.77
C VAL A 468 -2.16 15.23 3.83
N ALA A 469 -1.44 16.34 4.00
CA ALA A 469 -0.36 16.50 4.97
C ALA A 469 -0.08 18.01 5.20
N PRO A 470 -1.02 18.75 5.83
CA PRO A 470 -0.94 20.20 5.96
C PRO A 470 0.32 20.67 6.70
N GLN A 471 0.87 19.85 7.59
CA GLN A 471 2.14 20.09 8.27
C GLN A 471 3.36 20.19 7.33
N ASN A 472 3.23 19.75 6.07
CA ASN A 472 4.28 19.84 5.07
C ASN A 472 4.18 21.10 4.20
N ILE A 473 3.21 21.99 4.45
CA ILE A 473 3.15 23.32 3.84
C ILE A 473 4.26 24.19 4.45
N GLN A 474 5.04 24.85 3.59
CA GLN A 474 6.21 25.63 4.00
C GLN A 474 6.03 27.10 3.65
N GLY A 475 5.86 27.98 4.64
CA GLY A 475 5.67 29.41 4.39
C GLY A 475 4.46 29.71 3.49
N GLY A 476 3.39 28.93 3.62
CA GLY A 476 2.21 28.98 2.75
C GLY A 476 2.35 28.26 1.40
N LYS A 477 3.54 27.75 1.08
CA LYS A 477 3.84 27.04 -0.18
C LYS A 477 3.52 25.55 -0.07
N ASP A 478 2.84 25.02 -1.09
CA ASP A 478 2.81 23.59 -1.37
C ASP A 478 3.99 23.22 -2.29
N PRO A 479 5.10 22.64 -1.76
CA PRO A 479 6.26 22.31 -2.57
C PRO A 479 6.01 21.25 -3.65
N VAL A 480 4.92 20.48 -3.58
CA VAL A 480 4.57 19.49 -4.61
C VAL A 480 3.98 20.17 -5.85
N VAL A 481 3.24 21.26 -5.68
CA VAL A 481 2.68 22.03 -6.80
C VAL A 481 3.78 22.66 -7.67
N PHE A 482 4.90 23.07 -7.05
CA PHE A 482 6.01 23.73 -7.75
C PHE A 482 7.15 22.78 -8.15
N GLN A 483 6.95 21.46 -8.03
CA GLN A 483 8.08 20.51 -8.10
C GLN A 483 8.83 20.53 -9.43
N GLY A 484 8.14 20.77 -10.54
CA GLY A 484 8.74 20.94 -11.87
C GLY A 484 9.46 22.28 -12.09
N LEU A 485 9.39 23.20 -11.13
CA LEU A 485 9.97 24.56 -11.19
C LEU A 485 11.01 24.79 -10.08
N ASN A 486 11.45 23.73 -9.42
CA ASN A 486 12.49 23.80 -8.39
C ASN A 486 13.88 23.86 -9.02
N ALA A 487 14.78 24.67 -8.45
CA ALA A 487 16.19 24.65 -8.80
C ALA A 487 16.82 23.27 -8.48
N PRO A 488 17.78 22.77 -9.28
CA PRO A 488 18.43 23.42 -10.44
C PRO A 488 17.79 23.06 -11.79
N GLY A 489 16.46 22.82 -11.86
CA GLY A 489 15.80 22.52 -13.14
C GLY A 489 16.02 23.62 -14.19
N PRO A 490 16.02 23.28 -15.50
CA PRO A 490 16.25 24.27 -16.56
C PRO A 490 15.20 25.38 -16.54
N GLU A 491 13.93 25.06 -16.24
CA GLU A 491 12.83 26.02 -16.09
C GLU A 491 12.99 26.95 -14.88
N ALA A 492 13.71 26.49 -13.86
CA ALA A 492 13.98 27.23 -12.64
C ALA A 492 15.21 28.16 -12.75
N SER A 493 16.01 27.98 -13.81
CA SER A 493 17.30 28.63 -14.03
C SER A 493 17.24 29.73 -15.08
N ILE A 494 16.11 29.86 -15.78
CA ILE A 494 15.73 31.03 -16.61
C ILE A 494 15.30 32.16 -15.67
#